data_AF-B0XYE5-F1
#
_entry.id   AF-B0XYE5-F1
#
_cell.length_a   1.000
_cell.length_b   1.000
_cell.length_c   1.000
_cell.angle_alpha   90.00
_cell.angle_beta   90.00
_cell.angle_gamma   90.00
#
_symmetry.space_group_name_H-M   'P 1'
#
loop_
_entity.id
_entity.type
_entity.pdbx_description
1 polymer ?
#
loop_
_entity_poly.entity_id
_entity_poly.type
_entity_poly.pdbx_seq_one_letter_code
_entity_poly.pdbx_strand_id
1 'polypeptide(L)'
;MQGSPPELPALQARGQPQHQVPIHCLDGRQGIWEADTSYSLIKIDGVDSTEAANFYLGKKVAFVYRAKREVRGSNIRVIWGKVTRPHGNSGVVRAQFRHNLPPKSFGATVRVMLYPSNI
;
A
#
# COMPACT_ATOMS: atom_id res chain seq x y z
N MET A 1 -27.06 32.79 -12.31
CA MET A 1 -26.38 31.57 -12.78
C MET A 1 -24.94 31.58 -12.25
N GLN A 2 -24.75 31.28 -10.96
CA GLN A 2 -23.43 31.05 -10.38
C GLN A 2 -23.55 29.71 -9.67
N GLY A 3 -22.99 28.68 -10.28
CA GLY A 3 -23.00 27.33 -9.75
C GLY A 3 -22.16 27.26 -8.49
N SER A 4 -22.74 26.69 -7.43
CA SER A 4 -22.02 26.31 -6.23
C SER A 4 -20.87 25.36 -6.59
N PRO A 5 -19.67 25.54 -6.02
CA PRO A 5 -18.58 24.59 -6.25
C PRO A 5 -18.95 23.21 -5.68
N PRO A 6 -18.49 22.10 -6.29
CA PRO A 6 -18.75 20.76 -5.78
C PRO A 6 -18.08 20.59 -4.41
N GLU A 7 -18.88 20.30 -3.38
CA GLU A 7 -18.38 19.86 -2.08
C GLU A 7 -17.63 18.55 -2.26
N LEU A 8 -16.30 18.62 -2.22
CA LEU A 8 -15.47 17.46 -1.96
C LEU A 8 -15.83 16.96 -0.55
N PRO A 9 -16.06 15.65 -0.33
CA PRO A 9 -16.41 15.14 0.99
C PRO A 9 -15.21 15.22 1.93
N ALA A 10 -15.03 16.38 2.57
CA ALA A 10 -13.98 16.67 3.54
C ALA A 10 -14.40 16.32 4.99
N LEU A 11 -15.37 15.41 5.18
CA LEU A 11 -15.93 15.05 6.49
C LEU A 11 -15.60 13.62 6.95
N GLN A 12 -14.45 13.07 6.56
CA GLN A 12 -14.00 11.75 7.07
C GLN A 12 -12.49 11.65 7.35
N ALA A 13 -11.81 12.76 7.67
CA ALA A 13 -10.34 12.74 7.88
C ALA A 13 -9.87 13.17 9.28
N ARG A 14 -10.73 13.14 10.30
CA ARG A 14 -10.25 13.23 11.70
C ARG A 14 -9.91 11.84 12.22
N GLY A 15 -8.68 11.38 11.94
CA GLY A 15 -8.09 10.25 12.68
C GLY A 15 -7.28 9.22 11.90
N GLN A 16 -7.01 9.40 10.60
CA GLN A 16 -6.13 8.46 9.87
C GLN A 16 -5.09 9.20 9.03
N PRO A 17 -3.83 9.36 9.52
CA PRO A 17 -2.71 9.86 8.72
C PRO A 17 -2.20 8.79 7.71
N GLN A 18 -3.04 7.83 7.35
CA GLN A 18 -2.66 6.60 6.64
C GLN A 18 -3.69 6.32 5.55
N HIS A 19 -3.20 6.20 4.31
CA HIS A 19 -4.00 5.68 3.21
C HIS A 19 -4.03 4.16 3.35
N GLN A 20 -5.23 3.61 3.55
CA GLN A 20 -5.44 2.18 3.49
C GLN A 20 -5.49 1.81 2.01
N VAL A 21 -4.66 0.85 1.61
CA VAL A 21 -4.55 0.47 0.20
C VAL A 21 -4.69 -1.04 0.08
N PRO A 22 -5.58 -1.56 -0.76
CA PRO A 22 -5.71 -2.99 -0.94
C PRO A 22 -4.45 -3.54 -1.64
N ILE A 23 -3.91 -4.63 -1.12
CA ILE A 23 -2.89 -5.41 -1.83
C ILE A 23 -3.59 -6.15 -2.96
N HIS A 24 -3.47 -5.65 -4.19
CA HIS A 24 -3.78 -6.43 -5.38
C HIS A 24 -2.59 -7.31 -5.75
N CYS A 25 -2.69 -8.60 -5.43
CA CYS A 25 -1.85 -9.61 -6.07
C CYS A 25 -2.57 -10.06 -7.34
N LEU A 26 -2.01 -9.71 -8.50
CA LEU A 26 -2.41 -10.35 -9.75
C LEU A 26 -1.83 -11.76 -9.71
N ASP A 27 -2.60 -12.74 -9.25
CA ASP A 27 -2.19 -14.14 -9.26
C ASP A 27 -3.13 -14.94 -10.16
N GLY A 28 -2.58 -15.74 -11.07
CA GLY A 28 -3.37 -16.70 -11.84
C GLY A 28 -2.84 -17.14 -13.20
N ARG A 29 -1.93 -18.13 -13.17
CA ARG A 29 -1.29 -18.92 -14.26
C ARG A 29 -0.12 -18.23 -14.96
N GLN A 30 1.10 -18.72 -14.74
CA GLN A 30 2.11 -19.04 -15.79
C GLN A 30 3.05 -20.14 -15.28
N GLY A 31 3.47 -21.05 -16.17
CA GLY A 31 4.53 -22.01 -15.90
C GLY A 31 5.94 -21.43 -16.11
N ILE A 32 6.94 -22.21 -15.67
CA ILE A 32 8.40 -22.21 -15.89
C ILE A 32 9.29 -21.00 -15.54
N TRP A 33 8.81 -19.86 -15.06
CA TRP A 33 9.71 -18.80 -14.57
C TRP A 33 9.28 -18.25 -13.20
N GLU A 34 10.17 -18.40 -12.21
CA GLU A 34 10.03 -18.01 -10.80
C GLU A 34 9.56 -16.55 -10.68
N ALA A 35 8.44 -16.32 -10.00
CA ALA A 35 8.02 -14.96 -9.65
C ALA A 35 8.98 -14.42 -8.57
N ASP A 36 9.55 -13.23 -8.79
CA ASP A 36 10.36 -12.53 -7.80
C ASP A 36 9.54 -12.23 -6.54
N THR A 37 9.53 -13.18 -5.59
CA THR A 37 8.82 -13.09 -4.30
C THR A 37 9.30 -11.90 -3.45
N SER A 38 10.42 -11.30 -3.84
CA SER A 38 11.06 -10.15 -3.21
C SER A 38 10.25 -8.85 -3.25
N TYR A 39 9.27 -8.71 -4.17
CA TYR A 39 8.49 -7.48 -4.33
C TYR A 39 7.00 -7.74 -4.31
N SER A 40 6.25 -6.86 -3.66
CA SER A 40 4.79 -6.89 -3.64
C SER A 40 4.22 -5.74 -4.47
N LEU A 41 3.14 -6.03 -5.21
CA LEU A 41 2.38 -5.02 -5.93
C LEU A 41 1.32 -4.42 -5.00
N ILE A 42 1.22 -3.09 -4.99
CA ILE A 42 0.28 -2.35 -4.16
C ILE A 42 -0.44 -1.34 -5.04
N LYS A 43 -1.77 -1.37 -5.05
CA LYS A 43 -2.61 -0.37 -5.72
C LYS A 43 -3.00 0.67 -4.68
N ILE A 44 -2.65 1.93 -4.92
CA ILE A 44 -2.99 3.03 -4.02
C ILE A 44 -4.35 3.60 -4.44
N ASP A 45 -5.24 3.79 -3.47
CA ASP A 45 -6.55 4.38 -3.71
C ASP A 45 -6.42 5.86 -4.11
N GLY A 46 -7.13 6.25 -5.17
CA GLY A 46 -7.10 7.62 -5.71
C GLY A 46 -5.87 7.96 -6.56
N VAL A 47 -5.03 6.97 -6.89
CA VAL A 47 -3.85 7.14 -7.75
C VAL A 47 -4.00 6.29 -9.00
N ASP A 48 -4.27 6.95 -10.13
CA ASP A 48 -4.43 6.30 -11.44
C ASP A 48 -3.34 6.67 -12.44
N SER A 49 -2.47 7.63 -12.12
CA SER A 49 -1.35 8.04 -12.97
C SER A 49 0.01 7.68 -12.36
N THR A 50 0.99 7.45 -13.23
CA THR A 50 2.39 7.20 -12.85
C THR A 50 3.02 8.42 -12.16
N GLU A 51 2.63 9.62 -12.55
CA GLU A 51 3.10 10.87 -11.95
C GLU A 51 2.66 10.99 -10.48
N ALA A 52 1.40 10.68 -10.20
CA ALA A 52 0.89 10.64 -8.83
C ALA A 52 1.53 9.48 -8.04
N ALA A 53 1.85 8.35 -8.68
CA ALA A 53 2.57 7.25 -8.05
C ALA A 53 4.02 7.61 -7.66
N ASN A 54 4.68 8.51 -8.41
CA ASN A 54 6.05 8.96 -8.12
C ASN A 54 6.15 9.69 -6.76
N PHE A 55 5.09 10.36 -6.32
CA PHE A 55 5.03 11.00 -5.00
C PHE A 55 5.22 10.00 -3.85
N TYR A 56 4.76 8.75 -4.05
CA TYR A 56 4.81 7.70 -3.04
C TYR A 56 6.15 6.96 -3.00
N LEU A 57 7.11 7.30 -3.86
CA LEU A 57 8.42 6.68 -3.84
C LEU A 57 9.18 7.00 -2.54
N GLY A 58 9.87 5.98 -2.02
CA GLY A 58 10.62 6.07 -0.76
C GLY A 58 9.75 6.14 0.50
N LYS A 59 8.42 6.20 0.37
CA LYS A 59 7.50 6.22 1.51
C LYS A 59 7.50 4.88 2.23
N LYS A 60 7.29 4.94 3.55
CA LYS A 60 7.21 3.74 4.39
C LYS A 60 5.85 3.06 4.24
N VAL A 61 5.88 1.74 4.25
CA VAL A 61 4.72 0.88 4.08
C VAL A 61 4.65 -0.08 5.27
N ALA A 62 3.47 -0.23 5.84
CA ALA A 62 3.24 -1.10 6.99
C ALA A 62 2.08 -2.06 6.70
N PHE A 63 2.40 -3.36 6.77
CA PHE A 63 1.38 -4.41 6.80
C PHE A 63 1.12 -4.81 8.24
N VAL A 64 -0.09 -4.55 8.73
CA VAL A 64 -0.51 -4.86 10.11
C VAL A 64 -1.33 -6.14 10.09
N TYR A 65 -0.94 -7.12 10.89
CA TYR A 65 -1.69 -8.38 11.02
C TYR A 65 -1.84 -8.79 12.48
N ARG A 66 -2.86 -9.60 12.75
CA ARG A 66 -3.14 -10.16 14.08
C ARG A 66 -2.67 -11.60 14.13
N ALA A 67 -1.90 -11.94 15.16
CA ALA A 67 -1.43 -13.30 15.43
C ALA A 67 -2.09 -13.84 16.72
N LYS A 68 -2.17 -15.16 16.86
CA LYS A 68 -2.74 -15.81 18.07
C LYS A 68 -1.82 -15.71 19.29
N ARG A 69 -0.51 -15.69 19.07
CA ARG A 69 0.50 -15.62 20.13
C ARG A 69 0.85 -14.18 20.43
N GLU A 70 0.70 -13.84 21.70
CA GLU A 70 1.12 -12.56 22.26
C GLU A 70 2.64 -12.43 22.21
N VAL A 71 3.11 -11.31 21.67
CA VAL A 71 4.52 -10.94 21.65
C VAL A 71 4.59 -9.51 22.16
N ARG A 72 5.34 -9.27 23.25
CA ARG A 72 5.52 -7.95 23.87
C ARG A 72 4.19 -7.29 24.27
N GLY A 73 3.30 -8.02 24.94
CA GLY A 73 2.05 -7.43 25.44
C GLY A 73 0.93 -7.29 24.40
N SER A 74 1.16 -7.70 23.15
CA SER A 74 0.17 -7.50 22.08
C SER A 74 0.14 -8.62 21.03
N ASN A 75 -1.03 -8.80 20.43
CA ASN A 75 -1.28 -9.74 19.34
C ASN A 75 -1.10 -9.11 17.95
N ILE A 76 -0.71 -7.83 17.90
CA ILE A 76 -0.59 -7.06 16.66
C ILE A 76 0.87 -7.05 16.25
N ARG A 77 1.13 -7.43 15.00
CA ARG A 77 2.46 -7.45 14.42
C ARG A 77 2.47 -6.64 13.14
N VAL A 78 3.62 -6.03 12.86
CA VAL A 78 3.79 -5.15 11.71
C VAL A 78 4.98 -5.61 10.89
N ILE A 79 4.77 -5.78 9.59
CA ILE A 79 5.84 -5.94 8.62
C ILE A 79 6.08 -4.59 7.97
N TRP A 80 7.30 -4.08 8.10
CA TRP A 80 7.71 -2.81 7.52
C TRP A 80 8.30 -3.02 6.14
N GLY A 81 8.01 -2.09 5.25
CA GLY A 81 8.56 -2.00 3.91
C GLY A 81 8.71 -0.56 3.44
N LYS A 82 9.19 -0.42 2.21
CA LYS A 82 9.32 0.84 1.49
C LYS A 82 8.79 0.69 0.06
N VAL A 83 8.25 1.76 -0.49
CA VAL A 83 7.91 1.83 -1.92
C VAL A 83 9.19 2.07 -2.73
N THR A 84 9.42 1.29 -3.78
CA THR A 84 10.66 1.35 -4.57
C THR A 84 10.46 2.01 -5.94
N ARG A 85 9.50 1.56 -6.75
CA ARG A 85 9.25 2.08 -8.09
C ARG A 85 7.77 1.94 -8.49
N PRO A 86 7.23 2.79 -9.38
CA PRO A 86 5.89 2.57 -9.92
C PRO A 86 5.90 1.34 -10.84
N HIS A 87 4.73 0.74 -11.03
CA HIS A 87 4.51 -0.41 -11.89
C HIS A 87 3.33 -0.16 -12.84
N GLY A 88 3.60 -0.26 -14.14
CA GLY A 88 2.61 0.01 -15.18
C GLY A 88 2.12 1.46 -15.15
N ASN A 89 0.98 1.68 -15.81
CA ASN A 89 0.38 3.01 -15.95
C ASN A 89 -0.78 3.25 -14.98
N SER A 90 -1.28 2.21 -14.31
CA SER A 90 -2.49 2.26 -13.48
C SER A 90 -2.23 2.72 -12.04
N GLY A 91 -1.14 3.46 -11.77
CA GLY A 91 -0.82 3.93 -10.41
C GLY A 91 -0.50 2.82 -9.39
N VAL A 92 -0.14 1.63 -9.86
CA VAL A 92 0.33 0.53 -9.00
C VAL A 92 1.80 0.79 -8.65
N VAL A 93 2.21 0.42 -7.44
CA VAL A 93 3.61 0.56 -7.00
C VAL A 93 4.18 -0.78 -6.55
N ARG A 94 5.50 -0.94 -6.73
CA ARG A 94 6.26 -2.03 -6.11
C ARG A 94 6.71 -1.61 -4.72
N ALA A 95 6.46 -2.47 -3.75
CA ALA A 95 6.97 -2.33 -2.40
C ALA A 95 7.94 -3.47 -2.08
N GLN A 96 9.02 -3.12 -1.40
CA GLN A 96 9.96 -4.08 -0.82
C GLN A 96 9.74 -4.09 0.69
N PHE A 97 9.36 -5.24 1.22
CA PHE A 97 9.22 -5.46 2.65
C PHE A 97 10.51 -6.06 3.23
N ARG A 98 10.74 -5.86 4.54
CA ARG A 98 11.86 -6.50 5.25
C ARG A 98 11.77 -8.01 5.25
N HIS A 99 10.55 -8.52 5.35
CA HIS A 99 10.22 -9.92 5.17
C HIS A 99 9.12 -10.00 4.13
N ASN A 100 9.24 -10.95 3.21
CA ASN A 100 8.23 -11.15 2.16
C ASN A 100 6.86 -11.36 2.81
N LEU A 101 5.83 -10.82 2.18
CA LEU A 101 4.48 -10.95 2.69
C LEU A 101 4.02 -12.41 2.58
N PRO A 102 3.30 -12.94 3.58
CA PRO A 102 2.67 -14.25 3.45
C PRO A 102 1.57 -14.19 2.37
N PRO A 103 1.33 -15.27 1.60
CA PRO A 103 0.30 -15.25 0.54
C PRO A 103 -1.12 -14.99 1.06
N LYS A 104 -1.37 -15.21 2.35
CA LYS A 104 -2.64 -14.83 3.00
C LYS A 104 -2.88 -13.32 3.06
N SER A 105 -1.87 -12.48 2.80
CA SER A 105 -2.03 -11.02 2.80
C SER A 105 -2.62 -10.48 1.50
N PHE A 106 -2.84 -11.32 0.48
CA PHE A 106 -3.47 -10.87 -0.77
C PHE A 106 -4.92 -10.45 -0.49
N GLY A 107 -5.31 -9.26 -0.99
CA GLY A 107 -6.59 -8.63 -0.69
C GLY A 107 -6.68 -7.95 0.69
N ALA A 108 -5.63 -8.04 1.52
CA ALA A 108 -5.57 -7.31 2.77
C ALA A 108 -5.16 -5.85 2.53
N THR A 109 -5.55 -4.97 3.46
CA THR A 109 -5.15 -3.56 3.40
C THR A 109 -3.77 -3.35 4.00
N VAL A 110 -3.02 -2.47 3.36
CA VAL A 110 -1.72 -1.98 3.81
C VAL A 110 -1.83 -0.50 4.12
N ARG A 111 -0.99 -0.02 5.03
CA ARG A 111 -0.91 1.40 5.40
C ARG A 111 0.30 2.02 4.75
N VAL A 112 0.09 3.01 3.90
CA VAL A 112 1.17 3.84 3.35
C VAL A 112 1.32 5.08 4.24
N MET A 113 2.55 5.32 4.66
CA MET A 113 2.91 6.45 5.50
C MET A 113 3.39 7.61 4.64
N LEU A 114 2.94 8.83 4.94
CA LEU A 114 3.31 10.02 4.17
C LEU A 114 4.75 10.51 4.43
N TYR A 115 5.47 9.86 5.33
CA TYR A 115 6.87 10.16 5.65
C TYR A 115 7.80 9.01 5.17
N PRO A 116 9.09 9.30 4.91
CA PRO A 116 9.75 10.60 4.88
C PRO A 116 9.28 11.44 3.67
N SER A 117 8.94 12.71 3.93
CA SER A 117 8.54 13.65 2.89
C SER A 117 9.77 14.09 2.11
N ASN A 118 9.69 13.99 0.78
CA ASN A 118 10.64 14.56 -0.15
C ASN A 118 9.85 15.54 -1.02
N ILE A 119 9.37 16.60 -0.36
CA ILE A 119 8.68 17.76 -0.96
C ILE A 119 9.70 18.88 -1.02
#